data_AF-A0A929IHX6-F1
#
_entry.id   AF-A0A929IHX6-F1
#
_cell.length_a   1.000
_cell.length_b   1.000
_cell.length_c   1.000
_cell.angle_alpha   90.00
_cell.angle_beta   90.00
_cell.angle_gamma   90.00
#
_symmetry.space_group_name_H-M   'P 1'
#
loop_
_entity.id
_entity.type
_entity.pdbx_description
1 polymer ?
#
loop_
_entity_poly.entity_id
_entity_poly.type
_entity_poly.pdbx_seq_one_letter_code
_entity_poly.pdbx_strand_id
1 'polypeptide(L)'
;HLTLPMLRPVIVVCVVIRSIDAFRVFDIVWTLTEGGPARATEVFSVYAYIEAFQGMDFAKGSAAAVIGGSIILVIGMGMYWVLNRMTEVSR
;
A
#
# COMPACT_ATOMS: atom_id res chain seq x y z
N HIS A 1 28.53 -15.81 10.46
CA HIS A 1 27.05 -15.71 10.54
C HIS A 1 26.65 -14.87 11.76
N LEU A 2 26.77 -13.54 11.67
CA LEU A 2 26.45 -12.58 12.77
C LEU A 2 25.78 -11.29 12.27
N THR A 3 25.74 -11.06 10.95
CA THR A 3 25.25 -9.82 10.33
C THR A 3 23.72 -9.75 10.19
N LEU A 4 23.07 -10.86 9.82
CA LEU A 4 21.61 -10.95 9.65
C LEU A 4 20.81 -10.62 10.93
N PRO A 5 21.19 -11.10 12.14
CA PRO A 5 20.45 -10.78 13.37
C PRO A 5 20.55 -9.32 13.80
N MET A 6 21.71 -8.67 13.59
CA MET A 6 21.92 -7.26 13.98
C MET A 6 21.19 -6.27 13.07
N LEU A 7 20.93 -6.66 11.81
CA LEU A 7 20.15 -5.86 10.86
C LEU A 7 18.64 -6.04 11.00
N ARG A 8 18.15 -7.02 11.79
CA ARG A 8 16.71 -7.26 11.99
C ARG A 8 15.89 -6.00 12.29
N PRO A 9 16.25 -5.12 13.25
CA PRO A 9 15.46 -3.92 13.51
C PRO A 9 15.42 -2.96 12.32
N VAL A 10 16.51 -2.83 11.57
CA VAL A 10 16.58 -1.98 10.37
C VAL A 10 15.74 -2.56 9.24
N ILE A 11 15.84 -3.87 8.99
CA ILE A 11 15.06 -4.56 7.96
C ILE A 11 13.56 -4.44 8.24
N VAL A 12 13.13 -4.60 9.50
CA VAL A 12 11.71 -4.46 9.85
C VAL A 12 11.20 -3.04 9.57
N VAL A 13 11.94 -2.00 9.97
CA VAL A 13 11.58 -0.60 9.66
C VAL A 13 11.54 -0.35 8.14
N CYS A 14 12.55 -0.83 7.40
CA CYS A 14 12.57 -0.71 5.94
C CYS A 14 11.38 -1.40 5.28
N VAL A 15 11.00 -2.59 5.75
CA VAL A 15 9.84 -3.32 5.22
C VAL A 15 8.54 -2.56 5.50
N VAL A 16 8.40 -1.91 6.65
CA VAL A 16 7.23 -1.07 6.97
C VAL A 16 7.10 0.12 6.03
N ILE A 17 8.18 0.87 5.87
CA ILE A 17 8.22 2.01 4.97
C ILE A 17 7.95 1.55 3.53
N ARG A 18 8.55 0.43 3.10
CA ARG A 18 8.33 -0.10 1.75
C ARG A 18 6.95 -0.65 1.51
N SER A 19 6.31 -1.26 2.50
CA SER A 19 4.91 -1.66 2.38
C SER A 19 4.02 -0.44 2.15
N ILE A 20 4.19 0.63 2.93
CA ILE A 20 3.41 1.88 2.77
C ILE A 20 3.61 2.48 1.38
N ASP A 21 4.85 2.51 0.89
CA ASP A 21 5.21 3.00 -0.44
C ASP A 21 4.60 2.15 -1.56
N ALA A 22 4.66 0.82 -1.44
CA ALA A 22 4.06 -0.10 -2.41
C ALA A 22 2.53 0.06 -2.54
N PHE A 23 1.83 0.43 -1.46
CA PHE A 23 0.39 0.71 -1.52
C PHE A 23 0.06 2.08 -2.14
N ARG A 24 1.02 2.99 -2.25
CA ARG A 24 0.85 4.35 -2.80
C ARG A 24 1.33 4.51 -4.24
N VAL A 25 1.66 3.40 -4.91
CA VAL A 25 2.14 3.29 -6.31
C VAL A 25 1.04 3.63 -7.34
N PHE A 26 0.38 4.77 -7.16
CA PHE A 26 -0.55 5.34 -8.13
C PHE A 26 0.22 6.04 -9.27
N ASP A 27 1.22 6.82 -8.88
CA ASP A 27 2.05 7.66 -9.74
C ASP A 27 2.75 6.87 -10.84
N ILE A 28 3.43 5.77 -10.49
CA ILE A 28 4.19 4.99 -11.46
C ILE A 28 3.28 4.19 -12.41
N VAL A 29 2.16 3.66 -11.91
CA VAL A 29 1.21 2.90 -12.74
C VAL A 29 0.50 3.81 -13.71
N TRP A 30 0.06 4.98 -13.24
CA TRP A 30 -0.59 5.99 -14.07
C TRP A 30 0.36 6.51 -15.15
N THR A 31 1.60 6.85 -14.79
CA THR A 31 2.58 7.41 -15.75
C THR A 31 3.00 6.43 -16.84
N LEU A 32 3.11 5.13 -16.51
CA LEU A 32 3.62 4.13 -17.46
C LEU A 32 2.53 3.51 -18.34
N THR A 33 1.35 3.27 -17.79
CA THR A 33 0.34 2.43 -18.45
C THR A 33 -1.07 2.95 -18.35
N GLU A 34 -1.35 3.93 -17.47
CA GLU A 34 -2.70 4.41 -17.17
C GLU A 34 -3.68 3.26 -16.79
N GLY A 35 -3.16 2.12 -16.33
CA GLY A 35 -3.94 0.90 -16.04
C GLY A 35 -4.13 -0.06 -17.23
N GLY A 36 -3.54 0.18 -18.39
CA GLY A 36 -3.64 -0.67 -19.59
C GLY A 36 -2.58 -1.79 -19.70
N PRO A 37 -2.71 -2.71 -20.70
CA PRO A 37 -3.80 -2.86 -21.66
C PRO A 37 -4.98 -3.62 -21.02
N ALA A 38 -6.22 -3.20 -21.33
CA ALA A 38 -7.45 -3.84 -20.85
C ALA A 38 -7.51 -4.06 -19.32
N ARG A 39 -7.07 -3.08 -18.51
CA ARG A 39 -7.08 -3.12 -17.04
C ARG A 39 -6.07 -4.08 -16.40
N ALA A 40 -5.10 -4.60 -17.15
CA ALA A 40 -4.16 -5.60 -16.65
C ALA A 40 -3.19 -5.08 -15.56
N THR A 41 -2.87 -3.78 -15.56
CA THR A 41 -1.97 -3.15 -14.58
C THR A 41 -2.71 -2.24 -13.61
N GLU A 42 -4.04 -2.25 -13.63
CA GLU A 42 -4.85 -1.33 -12.84
C GLU A 42 -4.71 -1.62 -11.34
N VAL A 43 -4.15 -0.66 -10.61
CA VAL A 43 -4.16 -0.66 -9.15
C VAL A 43 -5.41 0.02 -8.62
N PHE A 44 -5.77 -0.28 -7.38
CA PHE A 44 -6.98 0.21 -6.74
C PHE A 44 -7.13 1.75 -6.81
N SER A 45 -6.03 2.49 -6.67
CA SER A 45 -6.00 3.95 -6.79
C SER A 45 -6.27 4.44 -8.23
N VAL A 46 -5.84 3.69 -9.25
CA VAL A 46 -6.09 4.00 -10.66
C VAL A 46 -7.56 3.75 -11.01
N TYR A 47 -8.13 2.65 -10.50
CA TYR A 47 -9.56 2.36 -10.64
C TYR A 47 -10.45 3.46 -10.04
N ALA A 48 -10.14 3.90 -8.81
CA ALA A 48 -10.89 4.98 -8.18
C ALA A 48 -10.81 6.29 -8.98
N TYR A 49 -9.66 6.56 -9.60
CA TYR A 49 -9.47 7.74 -10.44
C TYR A 49 -10.26 7.65 -11.76
N ILE A 50 -10.21 6.52 -12.45
CA ILE A 50 -10.95 6.28 -13.70
C ILE A 50 -12.46 6.43 -13.45
N GLU A 51 -13.02 5.77 -12.44
CA GLU A 51 -14.45 5.86 -12.14
C GLU A 51 -14.88 7.28 -11.74
N ALA A 52 -14.10 7.97 -10.90
CA ALA A 52 -14.42 9.32 -10.46
C ALA A 52 -14.38 10.35 -11.60
N PHE A 53 -13.30 10.35 -12.39
CA PHE A 53 -12.98 11.45 -13.31
C PHE A 53 -13.25 11.11 -14.78
N GLN A 54 -13.05 9.86 -15.22
CA GLN A 54 -13.36 9.45 -16.60
C GLN A 54 -14.79 8.93 -16.74
N GLY A 55 -15.28 8.18 -15.75
CA GLY A 55 -16.66 7.69 -15.68
C GLY A 55 -17.67 8.75 -15.20
N MET A 56 -17.18 9.89 -14.68
CA MET A 56 -17.98 10.93 -14.00
C MET A 56 -18.86 10.42 -12.85
N ASP A 57 -18.55 9.24 -12.29
CA ASP A 57 -19.27 8.64 -11.17
C ASP A 57 -18.45 8.85 -9.89
N PHE A 58 -18.55 10.07 -9.36
CA PHE A 58 -17.86 10.45 -8.12
C PHE A 58 -18.30 9.63 -6.91
N ALA A 59 -19.53 9.09 -6.91
CA ALA A 59 -20.03 8.26 -5.83
C ALA A 59 -19.28 6.93 -5.79
N LYS A 60 -19.14 6.25 -6.94
CA LYS A 60 -18.34 5.01 -7.03
C LYS A 60 -16.85 5.27 -6.77
N GLY A 61 -16.29 6.31 -7.36
CA GLY A 61 -14.87 6.65 -7.16
C GLY A 61 -14.53 6.96 -5.69
N SER A 62 -15.41 7.68 -5.00
CA SER A 62 -15.24 7.97 -3.56
C SER A 62 -15.40 6.72 -2.69
N ALA A 63 -16.39 5.87 -2.99
CA ALA A 63 -16.57 4.59 -2.29
C ALA A 63 -15.35 3.68 -2.45
N ALA A 64 -14.80 3.60 -3.66
CA ALA A 64 -13.54 2.90 -3.90
C ALA A 64 -12.44 3.50 -3.02
N ALA A 65 -12.14 4.80 -3.13
CA ALA A 65 -11.08 5.46 -2.37
C ALA A 65 -11.15 5.19 -0.85
N VAL A 66 -12.35 5.24 -0.26
CA VAL A 66 -12.57 4.93 1.17
C VAL A 66 -12.25 3.47 1.49
N ILE A 67 -12.73 2.53 0.68
CA ILE A 67 -12.43 1.10 0.85
C ILE A 67 -10.93 0.84 0.76
N GLY A 68 -10.26 1.39 -0.27
CA GLY A 68 -8.80 1.26 -0.43
C GLY A 68 -8.03 1.83 0.75
N GLY A 69 -8.42 3.03 1.21
CA GLY A 69 -7.85 3.66 2.40
C GLY A 69 -8.03 2.80 3.66
N SER A 70 -9.21 2.20 3.85
CA SER A 70 -9.48 1.32 4.99
C SER A 70 -8.61 0.06 4.98
N ILE A 71 -8.39 -0.55 3.81
CA ILE A 71 -7.52 -1.73 3.66
C ILE A 71 -6.09 -1.38 4.04
N ILE A 72 -5.58 -0.24 3.56
CA ILE A 72 -4.23 0.23 3.89
C ILE A 72 -4.10 0.50 5.39
N LEU A 73 -5.11 1.08 6.02
CA LEU A 73 -5.13 1.30 7.47
C LEU A 73 -5.09 -0.01 8.25
N VAL A 74 -5.87 -1.03 7.85
CA VAL A 74 -5.87 -2.35 8.50
C VAL A 74 -4.52 -3.03 8.35
N ILE A 75 -3.92 -3.00 7.15
CA ILE A 75 -2.60 -3.58 6.89
C ILE A 75 -1.52 -2.85 7.71
N GLY A 76 -1.54 -1.52 7.72
CA GLY A 76 -0.62 -0.70 8.50
C GLY A 76 -0.73 -0.96 10.00
N MET A 77 -1.96 -1.09 10.52
CA MET A 77 -2.23 -1.40 11.92
C MET A 77 -1.78 -2.81 12.29
N GLY A 78 -2.03 -3.81 11.43
CA GLY A 78 -1.53 -5.17 11.62
C GLY A 78 0.00 -5.24 11.59
N MET A 79 0.63 -4.48 10.70
CA MET A 79 2.08 -4.40 10.60
C MET A 79 2.71 -3.73 11.81
N TYR A 80 2.12 -2.63 12.30
CA TYR A 80 2.48 -1.99 13.56
C TYR A 80 2.33 -2.94 14.75
N TRP A 81 1.26 -3.73 14.78
CA TRP A 81 1.04 -4.72 15.83
C TRP A 81 2.12 -5.82 15.83
N VAL A 82 2.49 -6.34 14.65
CA VAL A 82 3.59 -7.32 14.51
C VAL A 82 4.91 -6.73 14.98
N LEU A 83 5.20 -5.49 14.58
CA LEU A 83 6.37 -4.73 15.00
C LEU A 83 6.48 -4.64 16.52
N ASN A 84 5.40 -4.23 17.20
CA ASN A 84 5.37 -4.11 18.65
C ASN A 84 5.57 -5.46 19.34
N ARG A 85 5.05 -6.54 18.76
CA ARG A 85 5.27 -7.90 19.27
C ARG A 85 6.75 -8.32 19.20
N MET A 86 7.46 -7.89 18.17
CA MET A 86 8.89 -8.22 18.01
C MET A 86 9.79 -7.37 18.90
N THR A 87 9.40 -6.14 19.23
CA THR A 87 10.15 -5.27 20.16
C THR A 87 9.96 -5.66 21.62
N GLU A 88 8.79 -6.20 22.01
CA GLU A 88 8.57 -6.76 23.36
C GLU A 88 9.41 -8.01 23.65
N VAL A 89 9.65 -8.87 22.66
CA VAL A 89 10.45 -10.11 22.80
C VAL A 89 11.94 -9.82 23.04
N SER A 90 12.40 -8.58 22.79
CA SER A 90 13.79 -8.16 22.99
C SER A 90 14.03 -7.43 24.33
N ARG A 91 13.03 -7.35 25.22
CA ARG A 91 13.18 -6.82 26.59
C ARG A 91 13.31 -7.92 27.62
#